data_AF-A0A662X839-F1
#
_entry.id   AF-A0A662X839-F1
#
_cell.length_a   1.000
_cell.length_b   1.000
_cell.length_c   1.000
_cell.angle_alpha   90.00
_cell.angle_beta   90.00
_cell.angle_gamma   90.00
#
_symmetry.space_group_name_H-M   'P 1'
#
loop_
_entity.id
_entity.type
_entity.pdbx_description
1 polymer ?
#
loop_
_entity_poly.entity_id
_entity_poly.type
_entity_poly.pdbx_seq_one_letter_code
_entity_poly.pdbx_strand_id
1 'polypeptide(L)'
;MLLNHMLFWMMVVEATVCLVLSLPVGQWISHAAISFLMKHLGGKDSKASLVATIVLALVSLLFLTDGGSLEPSCFVYTADVSTVYKHHSSDDVLSDGMRIRLLTAQRDMYISGFCLFLFLLLRLVYIALATNLRLEKSLGAMKKQAEGAAAGYKSLLAENESFKQQADKLHELLEHESDGEGDKQKKLDVLAKLVAENAQLATNVEAAAAKLKKAEGQVAAVSKQAEGQSAAFMKLLDEKSASDKQLETAKTQEEELKRQREQIAVLIEERDALKSQIQDYDFMFSEAKKKAE
;
A
#
# COMPACT_ATOMS: atom_id res chain seq x y z
N MET A 1 23.61 37.18 0.35
CA MET A 1 22.59 36.97 1.42
C MET A 1 21.32 36.31 0.87
N LEU A 2 20.61 36.92 -0.09
CA LEU A 2 19.39 36.35 -0.70
C LEU A 2 19.58 34.98 -1.37
N LEU A 3 20.70 34.78 -2.07
CA LEU A 3 20.97 33.51 -2.78
C LEU A 3 21.17 32.33 -1.82
N ASN A 4 21.89 32.53 -0.71
CA ASN A 4 22.05 31.50 0.33
C ASN A 4 20.72 31.17 1.01
N HIS A 5 19.84 32.16 1.19
CA HIS A 5 18.53 31.93 1.78
C HIS A 5 17.62 31.12 0.84
N MET A 6 17.66 31.43 -0.46
CA MET A 6 16.94 30.65 -1.49
C MET A 6 17.47 29.21 -1.60
N LEU A 7 18.80 29.02 -1.55
CA LEU A 7 19.41 27.69 -1.61
C LEU A 7 19.05 26.85 -0.37
N PHE A 8 19.02 27.48 0.81
CA PHE A 8 18.61 26.84 2.05
C PHE A 8 17.14 26.41 2.02
N TRP A 9 16.23 27.29 1.57
CA TRP A 9 14.81 26.94 1.44
C TRP A 9 14.58 25.86 0.38
N MET A 10 15.32 25.88 -0.72
CA MET A 10 15.26 24.81 -1.72
C MET A 10 15.68 23.46 -1.12
N MET A 11 16.75 23.43 -0.33
CA MET A 11 17.22 22.23 0.38
C MET A 11 16.20 21.72 1.41
N VAL A 12 15.57 22.62 2.16
CA VAL A 12 14.51 22.26 3.13
C VAL A 12 13.28 21.69 2.40
N VAL A 13 12.89 22.28 1.27
CA VAL A 13 11.78 21.79 0.46
C VAL A 13 12.11 20.41 -0.10
N GLU A 14 13.30 20.20 -0.66
CA GLU A 14 13.76 18.91 -1.16
C GLU A 14 13.81 17.85 -0.06
N ALA A 15 14.37 18.20 1.11
CA ALA A 15 14.41 17.31 2.27
C ALA A 15 13.00 16.94 2.76
N THR A 16 12.07 17.91 2.79
CA THR A 16 10.68 17.69 3.21
C THR A 16 9.94 16.80 2.21
N VAL A 17 10.12 17.03 0.91
CA VAL A 17 9.56 16.17 -0.15
C VAL A 17 10.10 14.75 -0.01
N CYS A 18 11.40 14.57 0.19
CA CYS A 18 12.03 13.26 0.41
C CYS A 18 11.54 12.57 1.70
N LEU A 19 11.28 13.33 2.78
CA LEU A 19 10.73 12.80 4.03
C LEU A 19 9.28 12.34 3.86
N VAL A 20 8.45 13.15 3.17
CA VAL A 20 7.05 12.83 2.88
C VAL A 20 6.96 11.59 1.98
N LEU A 21 7.86 11.45 1.01
CA LEU A 21 7.89 10.31 0.08
C LEU A 21 8.45 9.02 0.73
N SER A 22 9.31 9.15 1.74
CA SER A 22 9.86 8.02 2.50
C SER A 22 8.95 7.52 3.63
N LEU A 23 8.01 8.34 4.11
CA LEU A 23 7.01 7.91 5.10
C LEU A 23 6.00 6.93 4.47
N PRO A 24 5.56 5.89 5.21
CA PRO A 24 4.63 4.86 4.69
C PRO A 24 3.26 5.44 4.27
N VAL A 25 2.89 6.61 4.78
CA VAL A 25 1.66 7.35 4.39
C VAL A 25 1.78 8.00 3.01
N GLY A 26 3.00 8.38 2.60
CA GLY A 26 3.28 8.99 1.29
C GLY A 26 3.11 8.01 0.12
N GLN A 27 3.07 6.69 0.37
CA GLN A 27 2.93 5.69 -0.69
C GLN A 27 1.55 5.77 -1.35
N TRP A 28 0.48 6.01 -0.59
CA TRP A 28 -0.87 6.14 -1.15
C TRP A 28 -1.02 7.43 -1.98
N ILE A 29 -0.44 8.53 -1.50
CA ILE A 29 -0.42 9.82 -2.20
C ILE A 29 0.47 9.73 -3.45
N SER A 30 1.62 9.04 -3.37
CA SER A 30 2.51 8.84 -4.52
C SER A 30 1.86 7.95 -5.57
N HIS A 31 1.20 6.87 -5.18
CA HIS A 31 0.42 6.04 -6.11
C HIS A 31 -0.75 6.81 -6.71
N ALA A 32 -1.43 7.65 -5.94
CA ALA A 32 -2.51 8.50 -6.44
C ALA A 32 -1.98 9.57 -7.41
N ALA A 33 -0.90 10.27 -7.07
CA ALA A 33 -0.26 11.29 -7.90
C ALA A 33 0.33 10.69 -9.18
N ILE A 34 1.02 9.55 -9.10
CA ILE A 34 1.53 8.82 -10.27
C ILE A 34 0.37 8.30 -11.12
N SER A 35 -0.71 7.79 -10.52
CA SER A 35 -1.88 7.36 -11.28
C SER A 35 -2.60 8.52 -11.96
N PHE A 36 -2.66 9.70 -11.32
CA PHE A 36 -3.23 10.91 -11.89
C PHE A 36 -2.35 11.47 -13.02
N LEU A 37 -1.04 11.48 -12.82
CA LEU A 37 -0.06 11.91 -13.82
C LEU A 37 -0.03 10.95 -15.02
N MET A 38 -0.10 9.63 -14.79
CA MET A 38 -0.24 8.65 -15.88
C MET A 38 -1.59 8.74 -16.58
N LYS A 39 -2.66 9.14 -15.89
CA LYS A 39 -3.99 9.27 -16.51
C LYS A 39 -4.15 10.58 -17.29
N HIS A 40 -3.42 11.63 -16.92
CA HIS A 40 -3.45 12.94 -17.58
C HIS A 40 -2.33 13.13 -18.61
N LEU A 41 -1.20 12.43 -18.45
CA LEU A 41 0.00 12.56 -19.30
C LEU A 41 0.37 11.24 -20.02
N GLY A 42 -0.16 10.10 -19.57
CA GLY A 42 0.12 8.77 -20.09
C GLY A 42 -1.01 8.23 -20.96
N GLY A 43 -1.30 8.93 -22.05
CA GLY A 43 -1.96 8.31 -23.21
C GLY A 43 -1.01 7.24 -23.77
N LYS A 44 -1.50 5.99 -23.82
CA LYS A 44 -0.71 4.76 -23.99
C LYS A 44 0.05 4.63 -25.33
N ASP A 45 0.01 5.62 -26.21
CA ASP A 45 0.61 5.59 -27.56
C ASP A 45 1.18 6.94 -28.02
N SER A 46 1.96 7.63 -27.20
CA SER A 46 2.65 8.84 -27.69
C SER A 46 4.02 9.04 -27.09
N LYS A 47 4.84 9.77 -27.87
CA LYS A 47 6.22 10.23 -27.66
C LYS A 47 6.52 10.73 -26.24
N ALA A 48 5.51 10.98 -25.40
CA ALA A 48 5.60 11.37 -24.00
C ALA A 48 6.25 10.33 -23.07
N SER A 49 6.03 9.02 -23.24
CA SER A 49 6.70 8.00 -22.39
C SER A 49 8.19 7.87 -22.71
N LEU A 50 8.53 8.00 -23.99
CA LEU A 50 9.89 8.04 -24.49
C LEU A 50 10.60 9.34 -24.09
N VAL A 51 9.92 10.49 -24.17
CA VAL A 51 10.42 11.77 -23.66
C VAL A 51 10.60 11.72 -22.15
N ALA A 52 9.69 11.14 -21.38
CA ALA A 52 9.85 10.99 -19.93
C ALA A 52 11.03 10.07 -19.59
N THR A 53 11.23 8.98 -20.34
CA THR A 53 12.39 8.09 -20.17
C THR A 53 13.69 8.78 -20.57
N ILE A 54 13.70 9.56 -21.66
CA ILE A 54 14.86 10.34 -22.11
C ILE A 54 15.17 11.47 -21.12
N VAL A 55 14.18 12.16 -20.58
CA VAL A 55 14.37 13.22 -19.57
C VAL A 55 14.89 12.63 -18.27
N LEU A 56 14.36 11.48 -17.84
CA LEU A 56 14.83 10.81 -16.63
C LEU A 56 16.25 10.25 -16.85
N ALA A 57 16.54 9.70 -18.03
CA ALA A 57 17.88 9.28 -18.41
C ALA A 57 18.86 10.47 -18.55
N LEU A 58 18.43 11.61 -19.07
CA LEU A 58 19.24 12.83 -19.16
C LEU A 58 19.50 13.42 -17.78
N VAL A 59 18.51 13.44 -16.89
CA VAL A 59 18.69 13.87 -15.51
C VAL A 59 19.65 12.92 -14.78
N SER A 60 19.48 11.60 -14.93
CA SER A 60 20.44 10.62 -14.40
C SER A 60 21.84 10.79 -15.01
N LEU A 61 21.95 11.07 -16.31
CA LEU A 61 23.22 11.31 -16.99
C LEU A 61 23.85 12.63 -16.52
N LEU A 62 23.07 13.68 -16.30
CA LEU A 62 23.55 14.99 -15.83
C LEU A 62 24.06 14.89 -14.38
N PHE A 63 23.39 14.11 -13.53
CA PHE A 63 23.89 13.75 -12.19
C PHE A 63 25.13 12.84 -12.22
N LEU A 64 25.28 11.96 -13.21
CA LEU A 64 26.48 11.12 -13.40
C LEU A 64 27.63 11.89 -14.07
N THR A 65 27.34 12.88 -14.91
CA THR A 65 28.33 13.68 -15.65
C THR A 65 28.92 14.79 -14.79
N ASP A 66 28.15 15.37 -13.86
CA ASP A 66 28.72 16.21 -12.78
C ASP A 66 29.52 15.37 -11.76
N GLY A 67 29.33 14.04 -11.76
CA GLY A 67 30.18 13.06 -11.05
C GLY A 67 31.35 12.52 -11.87
N GLY A 68 31.58 13.07 -13.06
CA GLY A 68 32.63 12.67 -14.00
C GLY A 68 34.05 13.09 -13.58
N SER A 69 34.46 12.73 -12.37
CA SER A 69 35.87 12.52 -12.04
C SER A 69 35.97 11.18 -11.31
N LEU A 70 35.87 10.13 -12.12
CA LEU A 70 36.08 8.74 -11.77
C LEU A 70 37.55 8.55 -11.34
N GLU A 71 37.80 8.52 -10.03
CA GLU A 71 39.00 7.92 -9.45
C GLU A 71 38.55 6.85 -8.43
N PRO A 72 39.15 5.65 -8.43
CA PRO A 72 38.81 4.56 -7.52
C PRO A 72 39.40 4.85 -6.13
N SER A 73 38.88 5.87 -5.44
CA SER A 73 39.40 6.32 -4.13
C SER A 73 38.33 6.36 -3.03
N CYS A 74 37.09 5.98 -3.34
CA CYS A 74 35.93 6.15 -2.45
C CYS A 74 35.98 5.31 -1.15
N PHE A 75 36.88 4.33 -1.02
CA PHE A 75 36.97 3.52 0.21
C PHE A 75 38.13 3.92 1.14
N VAL A 76 39.05 4.79 0.72
CA VAL A 76 40.27 5.10 1.52
C VAL A 76 40.27 6.54 2.05
N TYR A 77 39.43 7.44 1.54
CA TYR A 77 39.55 8.88 1.81
C TYR A 77 38.84 9.42 3.07
N THR A 78 38.14 8.59 3.84
CA THR A 78 37.45 9.05 5.06
C THR A 78 38.31 8.98 6.33
N ALA A 79 39.54 8.47 6.24
CA ALA A 79 40.41 8.31 7.41
C ALA A 79 41.40 9.47 7.65
N ASP A 80 41.66 10.35 6.67
CA ASP A 80 42.82 11.27 6.75
C ASP A 80 42.50 12.77 6.99
N VAL A 81 41.23 13.16 7.16
CA VAL A 81 40.86 14.58 7.35
C VAL A 81 40.78 14.99 8.84
N SER A 82 41.29 14.17 9.76
CA SER A 82 41.33 14.50 11.19
C SER A 82 42.74 14.81 11.73
N THR A 83 43.80 14.68 10.93
CA THR A 83 45.20 14.76 11.41
C THR A 83 45.91 16.10 11.13
N VAL A 84 45.30 17.04 10.40
CA VAL A 84 45.95 18.33 10.00
C VAL A 84 45.32 19.57 10.67
N TYR A 85 44.94 19.48 11.95
CA TYR A 85 44.48 20.66 12.72
C TYR A 85 45.31 20.93 13.99
N LYS A 86 46.62 20.71 13.88
CA LYS A 86 47.60 21.26 14.82
C LYS A 86 48.60 22.09 14.03
N HIS A 87 48.34 23.39 13.86
CA HIS A 87 49.29 24.48 14.17
C HIS A 87 48.76 25.85 13.69
N HIS A 88 48.69 26.76 14.67
CA HIS A 88 48.77 28.23 14.65
C HIS A 88 47.88 29.15 13.79
N SER A 89 47.47 30.22 14.48
CA SER A 89 46.52 31.30 14.21
C SER A 89 46.93 32.27 13.09
N SER A 90 45.96 32.65 12.24
CA SER A 90 45.81 33.95 11.56
C SER A 90 44.38 34.07 11.01
N ASP A 91 43.78 35.26 10.97
CA ASP A 91 42.38 35.44 10.53
C ASP A 91 42.14 35.05 9.05
N ASP A 92 43.18 35.07 8.21
CA ASP A 92 43.12 34.58 6.82
C ASP A 92 43.04 33.04 6.72
N VAL A 93 43.67 32.28 7.63
CA VAL A 93 43.56 30.81 7.66
C VAL A 93 42.24 30.33 8.27
N LEU A 94 41.55 31.17 9.05
CA LEU A 94 40.17 30.92 9.47
C LEU A 94 39.20 31.02 8.29
N SER A 95 39.39 32.00 7.40
CA SER A 95 38.62 32.13 6.16
C SER A 95 38.85 30.95 5.20
N ASP A 96 40.10 30.53 5.04
CA ASP A 96 40.46 29.41 4.15
C ASP A 96 40.06 28.04 4.74
N GLY A 97 40.22 27.85 6.05
CA GLY A 97 39.70 26.67 6.77
C GLY A 97 38.18 26.57 6.72
N MET A 98 37.46 27.70 6.73
CA MET A 98 36.01 27.73 6.55
C MET A 98 35.61 27.39 5.11
N ARG A 99 36.35 27.83 4.09
CA ARG A 99 36.14 27.45 2.69
C ARG A 99 36.35 25.96 2.46
N ILE A 100 37.41 25.39 3.02
CA ILE A 100 37.70 23.94 2.92
C ILE A 100 36.61 23.12 3.61
N ARG A 101 36.13 23.55 4.78
CA ARG A 101 34.98 22.91 5.45
C ARG A 101 33.69 23.03 4.63
N LEU A 102 33.46 24.15 3.95
CA LEU A 102 32.29 24.34 3.08
C LEU A 102 32.31 23.39 1.87
N LEU A 103 33.48 23.25 1.23
CA LEU A 103 33.67 22.34 0.10
C LEU A 103 33.55 20.86 0.52
N THR A 104 34.00 20.53 1.73
CA THR A 104 33.85 19.19 2.31
C THR A 104 32.40 18.89 2.64
N ALA A 105 31.69 19.83 3.29
CA ALA A 105 30.26 19.69 3.57
C ALA A 105 29.40 19.60 2.30
N GLN A 106 29.75 20.35 1.26
CA GLN A 106 29.10 20.29 -0.04
C GLN A 106 29.25 18.90 -0.69
N ARG A 107 30.48 18.33 -0.70
CA ARG A 107 30.73 16.97 -1.21
C ARG A 107 30.00 15.89 -0.40
N ASP A 108 30.06 15.99 0.92
CA ASP A 108 29.46 14.99 1.82
C ASP A 108 27.92 15.03 1.75
N MET A 109 27.34 16.22 1.51
CA MET A 109 25.92 16.39 1.22
C MET A 109 25.51 15.73 -0.11
N TYR A 110 26.31 15.86 -1.17
CA TYR A 110 26.04 15.16 -2.44
C TYR A 110 26.12 13.64 -2.30
N ILE A 111 27.09 13.13 -1.55
CA ILE A 111 27.23 11.69 -1.26
C ILE A 111 26.01 11.19 -0.46
N SER A 112 25.57 11.96 0.55
CA SER A 112 24.37 11.64 1.32
C SER A 112 23.10 11.63 0.47
N GLY A 113 22.93 12.64 -0.40
CA GLY A 113 21.82 12.71 -1.36
C GLY A 113 21.81 11.53 -2.34
N PHE A 114 22.98 11.13 -2.83
CA PHE A 114 23.12 9.96 -3.71
C PHE A 114 22.75 8.65 -3.00
N CYS A 115 23.17 8.46 -1.76
CA CYS A 115 22.79 7.30 -0.95
C CYS A 115 21.27 7.26 -0.70
N LEU A 116 20.65 8.40 -0.40
CA LEU A 116 19.19 8.50 -0.25
C LEU A 116 18.45 8.20 -1.56
N PHE A 117 18.96 8.69 -2.69
CA PHE A 117 18.40 8.41 -4.00
C PHE A 117 18.47 6.92 -4.35
N LEU A 118 19.62 6.27 -4.13
CA LEU A 118 19.77 4.82 -4.31
C LEU A 118 18.84 4.03 -3.39
N PHE A 119 18.66 4.46 -2.15
CA PHE A 119 17.72 3.85 -1.22
C PHE A 119 16.27 3.95 -1.71
N LEU A 120 15.87 5.13 -2.24
CA LEU A 120 14.55 5.31 -2.85
C LEU A 120 14.37 4.46 -4.11
N LEU A 121 15.38 4.36 -4.98
CA LEU A 121 15.36 3.49 -6.14
C LEU A 121 15.20 2.01 -5.75
N LEU A 122 15.97 1.54 -4.77
CA LEU A 122 15.85 0.18 -4.26
C LEU A 122 14.46 -0.10 -3.68
N ARG A 123 13.89 0.86 -2.94
CA ARG A 123 12.54 0.75 -2.40
C ARG A 123 11.48 0.74 -3.50
N LEU A 124 11.64 1.56 -4.54
CA LEU A 124 10.76 1.58 -5.70
C LEU A 124 10.78 0.22 -6.43
N VAL A 125 11.99 -0.32 -6.68
CA VAL A 125 12.17 -1.63 -7.32
C VAL A 125 11.58 -2.75 -6.46
N TYR A 126 11.76 -2.73 -5.14
CA TYR A 126 11.18 -3.73 -4.23
C TYR A 126 9.65 -3.73 -4.27
N ILE A 127 9.01 -2.56 -4.25
CA ILE A 127 7.55 -2.43 -4.33
C ILE A 127 7.04 -2.88 -5.69
N ALA A 128 7.72 -2.49 -6.77
CA ALA A 128 7.41 -2.96 -8.12
C ALA A 128 7.52 -4.49 -8.23
N LEU A 129 8.54 -5.09 -7.62
CA LEU A 129 8.70 -6.55 -7.62
C LEU A 129 7.60 -7.25 -6.79
N ALA A 130 7.27 -6.72 -5.61
CA ALA A 130 6.23 -7.27 -4.75
C ALA A 130 4.84 -7.21 -5.41
N THR A 131 4.54 -6.12 -6.12
CA THR A 131 3.28 -5.98 -6.88
C THR A 131 3.23 -6.92 -8.07
N ASN A 132 4.33 -7.07 -8.82
CA ASN A 132 4.43 -8.05 -9.91
C ASN A 132 4.25 -9.50 -9.41
N LEU A 133 4.90 -9.88 -8.31
CA LEU A 133 4.71 -11.20 -7.68
C LEU A 133 3.24 -11.44 -7.26
N ARG A 134 2.57 -10.41 -6.74
CA ARG A 134 1.15 -10.51 -6.38
C ARG A 134 0.26 -10.66 -7.61
N LEU A 135 0.55 -9.91 -8.68
CA LEU A 135 -0.14 -10.00 -9.97
C LEU A 135 0.04 -11.37 -10.61
N GLU A 136 1.24 -11.92 -10.59
CA GLU A 136 1.55 -13.25 -11.14
C GLU A 136 0.78 -14.35 -10.38
N LYS A 137 0.74 -14.29 -9.05
CA LYS A 137 -0.09 -15.20 -8.23
C LYS A 137 -1.59 -15.06 -8.55
N SER A 138 -2.07 -13.83 -8.72
CA SER A 138 -3.47 -13.57 -9.10
C SER A 138 -3.79 -14.11 -10.50
N LEU A 139 -2.86 -13.99 -11.44
CA LEU A 139 -3.00 -14.52 -12.79
C LEU A 139 -3.01 -16.04 -12.77
N GLY A 140 -2.16 -16.69 -11.97
CA GLY A 140 -2.19 -18.14 -11.76
C GLY A 140 -3.52 -18.63 -11.18
N ALA A 141 -4.10 -17.89 -10.21
CA ALA A 141 -5.42 -18.20 -9.67
C ALA A 141 -6.53 -18.03 -10.71
N MET A 142 -6.52 -16.93 -11.48
CA MET A 142 -7.48 -16.71 -12.58
C MET A 142 -7.34 -17.76 -13.68
N LYS A 143 -6.12 -18.17 -14.03
CA LYS A 143 -5.88 -19.23 -15.01
C LYS A 143 -6.45 -20.56 -14.53
N LYS A 144 -6.24 -20.92 -13.27
CA LYS A 144 -6.83 -22.13 -12.67
C LYS A 144 -8.36 -22.07 -12.62
N GLN A 145 -8.92 -20.88 -12.38
CA GLN A 145 -10.37 -20.66 -12.42
C GLN A 145 -10.92 -20.80 -13.85
N ALA A 146 -10.22 -20.24 -14.84
CA ALA A 146 -10.59 -20.33 -16.25
C ALA A 146 -10.46 -21.78 -16.79
N GLU A 147 -9.40 -22.50 -16.42
CA GLU A 147 -9.22 -23.92 -16.73
C GLU A 147 -10.31 -24.79 -16.08
N GLY A 148 -10.65 -24.51 -14.81
CA GLY A 148 -11.75 -25.18 -14.12
C GLY A 148 -13.12 -24.93 -14.79
N ALA A 149 -13.38 -23.68 -15.20
CA ALA A 149 -14.59 -23.32 -15.94
C ALA A 149 -14.63 -23.97 -17.34
N ALA A 150 -13.51 -24.01 -18.06
CA ALA A 150 -13.40 -24.67 -19.36
C ALA A 150 -13.58 -26.20 -19.25
N ALA A 151 -13.02 -26.83 -18.22
CA ALA A 151 -13.22 -28.24 -17.93
C ALA A 151 -14.69 -28.54 -17.59
N GLY A 152 -15.33 -27.69 -16.77
CA GLY A 152 -16.76 -27.79 -16.47
C GLY A 152 -17.62 -27.64 -17.72
N TYR A 153 -17.31 -26.68 -18.59
CA TYR A 153 -18.01 -26.48 -19.86
C TYR A 153 -17.85 -27.71 -20.79
N LYS A 154 -16.65 -28.29 -20.87
CA LYS A 154 -16.40 -29.50 -21.67
C LYS A 154 -17.17 -30.72 -21.14
N SER A 155 -17.26 -30.87 -19.82
CA SER A 155 -18.09 -31.92 -19.19
C SER A 155 -19.57 -31.74 -19.51
N LEU A 156 -20.08 -30.50 -19.39
CA LEU A 156 -21.47 -30.18 -19.71
C LEU A 156 -21.79 -30.41 -21.19
N LEU A 157 -20.85 -30.14 -22.09
CA LEU A 157 -21.02 -30.35 -23.53
C LEU A 157 -21.06 -31.85 -23.87
N ALA A 158 -20.19 -32.65 -23.23
CA ALA A 158 -20.21 -34.11 -23.37
C ALA A 158 -21.49 -34.74 -22.81
N GLU A 159 -21.98 -34.25 -21.67
CA GLU A 159 -23.28 -34.66 -21.12
C GLU A 159 -24.41 -34.31 -22.09
N ASN A 160 -24.40 -33.11 -22.68
CA ASN A 160 -25.41 -32.70 -23.67
C ASN A 160 -25.39 -33.56 -24.94
N GLU A 161 -24.21 -33.90 -25.47
CA GLU A 161 -24.08 -34.81 -26.62
C GLU A 161 -24.58 -36.21 -26.30
N SER A 162 -24.28 -36.74 -25.12
CA SER A 162 -24.79 -38.06 -24.72
C SER A 162 -26.31 -38.08 -24.54
N PHE A 163 -26.90 -37.00 -24.03
CA PHE A 163 -28.36 -36.83 -24.00
C PHE A 163 -28.97 -36.72 -25.39
N LYS A 164 -28.33 -36.00 -26.32
CA LYS A 164 -28.80 -35.94 -27.72
C LYS A 164 -28.74 -37.31 -28.40
N GLN A 165 -27.67 -38.06 -28.22
CA GLN A 165 -27.56 -39.42 -28.78
C GLN A 165 -28.60 -40.38 -28.19
N GLN A 166 -28.94 -40.23 -26.91
CA GLN A 166 -30.03 -41.00 -26.29
C GLN A 166 -31.39 -40.57 -26.84
N ALA A 167 -31.62 -39.26 -27.03
CA ALA A 167 -32.84 -38.74 -27.62
C ALA A 167 -33.02 -39.16 -29.09
N ASP A 168 -31.96 -39.11 -29.89
CA ASP A 168 -31.98 -39.53 -31.30
C ASP A 168 -32.23 -41.04 -31.44
N LYS A 169 -31.59 -41.87 -30.60
CA LYS A 169 -31.89 -43.31 -30.54
C LYS A 169 -33.33 -43.60 -30.13
N LEU A 170 -33.87 -42.82 -29.19
CA LEU A 170 -35.26 -42.96 -28.77
C LEU A 170 -36.21 -42.55 -29.90
N HIS A 171 -35.87 -41.49 -30.66
CA HIS A 171 -36.63 -41.05 -31.82
C HIS A 171 -36.63 -42.08 -32.97
N GLU A 172 -35.47 -42.67 -33.27
CA GLU A 172 -35.31 -43.72 -34.29
C GLU A 172 -36.06 -45.01 -33.90
N LEU A 173 -36.12 -45.34 -32.61
CA LEU A 173 -36.94 -46.44 -32.08
C LEU A 173 -38.45 -46.17 -32.17
N LEU A 174 -38.88 -44.91 -32.13
CA LEU A 174 -40.28 -44.50 -32.24
C LEU A 174 -40.77 -44.38 -33.70
N GLU A 175 -39.89 -44.09 -34.67
CA GLU A 175 -40.27 -44.03 -36.09
C GLU A 175 -40.38 -45.41 -36.76
N HIS A 176 -39.71 -46.45 -36.22
CA HIS A 176 -39.69 -47.79 -36.84
C HIS A 176 -40.86 -48.71 -36.42
N GLU A 177 -41.89 -48.19 -35.74
CA GLU A 177 -43.11 -48.93 -35.32
C GLU A 177 -44.28 -48.85 -36.33
N SER A 178 -44.02 -48.76 -37.63
CA SER A 178 -45.02 -49.06 -38.65
C SER A 178 -44.60 -50.27 -39.49
N ASP A 179 -45.42 -51.32 -39.43
CA ASP A 179 -45.45 -52.55 -40.23
C ASP A 179 -44.57 -53.74 -39.81
N GLY A 180 -45.27 -54.75 -39.28
CA GLY A 180 -45.02 -56.15 -39.67
C GLY A 180 -44.69 -57.13 -38.54
N GLU A 181 -45.62 -58.04 -38.30
CA GLU A 181 -45.76 -59.16 -37.34
C GLU A 181 -44.55 -60.09 -37.01
N GLY A 182 -43.30 -59.76 -37.38
CA GLY A 182 -42.08 -60.52 -37.01
C GLY A 182 -41.53 -60.24 -35.60
N ASP A 183 -42.38 -59.73 -34.71
CA ASP A 183 -42.04 -58.60 -33.84
C ASP A 183 -41.80 -58.98 -32.35
N LYS A 184 -42.06 -60.23 -31.94
CA LYS A 184 -41.97 -60.60 -30.51
C LYS A 184 -40.54 -60.68 -29.96
N GLN A 185 -39.58 -61.17 -30.75
CA GLN A 185 -38.20 -61.35 -30.26
C GLN A 185 -37.45 -60.01 -30.20
N LYS A 186 -37.68 -59.12 -31.18
CA LYS A 186 -37.13 -57.76 -31.18
C LYS A 186 -37.78 -56.89 -30.09
N LYS A 187 -39.09 -56.99 -29.88
CA LYS A 187 -39.78 -56.34 -28.75
C LYS A 187 -39.26 -56.81 -27.39
N LEU A 188 -38.97 -58.10 -27.22
CA LEU A 188 -38.36 -58.61 -25.98
C LEU A 188 -36.96 -58.04 -25.73
N ASP A 189 -36.14 -57.90 -26.77
CA ASP A 189 -34.78 -57.37 -26.67
C ASP A 189 -34.75 -55.85 -26.44
N VAL A 190 -35.69 -55.12 -27.07
CA VAL A 190 -35.92 -53.69 -26.81
C VAL A 190 -36.48 -53.47 -25.41
N LEU A 191 -37.43 -54.29 -24.95
CA LEU A 191 -37.99 -54.21 -23.60
C LEU A 191 -36.93 -54.52 -22.53
N ALA A 192 -36.06 -55.50 -22.78
CA ALA A 192 -34.93 -55.79 -21.90
C ALA A 192 -33.93 -54.61 -21.82
N LYS A 193 -33.64 -53.95 -22.95
CA LYS A 193 -32.84 -52.72 -22.96
C LYS A 193 -33.52 -51.56 -22.22
N LEU A 194 -34.82 -51.35 -22.42
CA LEU A 194 -35.57 -50.30 -21.74
C LEU A 194 -35.64 -50.53 -20.22
N VAL A 195 -35.74 -51.79 -19.78
CA VAL A 195 -35.71 -52.15 -18.36
C VAL A 195 -34.32 -51.92 -17.77
N ALA A 196 -33.26 -52.25 -18.51
CA ALA A 196 -31.89 -51.97 -18.10
C ALA A 196 -31.60 -50.46 -18.03
N GLU A 197 -32.04 -49.68 -19.01
CA GLU A 197 -31.93 -48.21 -19.01
C GLU A 197 -32.72 -47.59 -17.87
N ASN A 198 -33.94 -48.04 -17.59
CA ASN A 198 -34.70 -47.55 -16.43
C ASN A 198 -34.03 -47.88 -15.10
N ALA A 199 -33.40 -49.06 -14.96
CA ALA A 199 -32.63 -49.40 -13.78
C ALA A 199 -31.37 -48.50 -13.64
N GLN A 200 -30.73 -48.17 -14.76
CA GLN A 200 -29.56 -47.30 -14.79
C GLN A 200 -29.91 -45.81 -14.57
N LEU A 201 -31.06 -45.36 -15.07
CA LEU A 201 -31.61 -44.04 -14.79
C LEU A 201 -32.02 -43.92 -13.33
N ALA A 202 -32.64 -44.94 -12.73
CA ALA A 202 -33.00 -44.95 -11.31
C ALA A 202 -31.76 -44.82 -10.41
N THR A 203 -30.68 -45.56 -10.70
CA THR A 203 -29.42 -45.44 -9.96
C THR A 203 -28.73 -44.09 -10.17
N ASN A 204 -28.78 -43.53 -11.39
CA ASN A 204 -28.25 -42.20 -11.65
C ASN A 204 -29.04 -41.09 -10.95
N VAL A 205 -30.36 -41.22 -10.86
CA VAL A 205 -31.24 -40.29 -10.12
C VAL A 205 -30.93 -40.34 -8.62
N GLU A 206 -30.74 -41.52 -8.04
CA GLU A 206 -30.32 -41.66 -6.63
C GLU A 206 -28.94 -41.04 -6.37
N ALA A 207 -27.97 -41.27 -7.27
CA ALA A 207 -26.64 -40.67 -7.18
C ALA A 207 -26.68 -39.14 -7.33
N ALA A 208 -27.51 -38.62 -8.23
CA ALA A 208 -27.73 -37.18 -8.40
C ALA A 208 -28.42 -36.56 -7.17
N ALA A 209 -29.43 -37.22 -6.60
CA ALA A 209 -30.11 -36.78 -5.38
C ALA A 209 -29.14 -36.74 -4.18
N ALA A 210 -28.25 -37.72 -4.05
CA ALA A 210 -27.22 -37.72 -3.02
C ALA A 210 -26.22 -36.57 -3.19
N LYS A 211 -25.80 -36.27 -4.42
CA LYS A 211 -24.94 -35.11 -4.72
C LYS A 211 -25.64 -33.79 -4.46
N LEU A 212 -26.92 -33.67 -4.81
CA LEU A 212 -27.75 -32.49 -4.57
C LEU A 212 -27.84 -32.21 -3.06
N LYS A 213 -28.17 -33.21 -2.25
CA LYS A 213 -28.26 -33.07 -0.79
C LYS A 213 -26.91 -32.66 -0.16
N LYS A 214 -25.79 -33.14 -0.71
CA LYS A 214 -24.45 -32.72 -0.28
C LYS A 214 -24.15 -31.27 -0.66
N ALA A 215 -24.52 -30.87 -1.88
CA ALA A 215 -24.35 -29.49 -2.36
C ALA A 215 -25.21 -28.51 -1.56
N GLU A 216 -26.48 -28.84 -1.28
CA GLU A 216 -27.37 -28.04 -0.43
C GLU A 216 -26.80 -27.87 0.99
N GLY A 217 -26.24 -28.93 1.58
CA GLY A 217 -25.56 -28.85 2.87
C GLY A 217 -24.34 -27.92 2.86
N GLN A 218 -23.56 -27.93 1.76
CA GLN A 218 -22.43 -27.01 1.59
C GLN A 218 -22.89 -25.56 1.41
N VAL A 219 -23.94 -25.32 0.62
CA VAL A 219 -24.52 -23.99 0.44
C VAL A 219 -25.06 -23.44 1.76
N ALA A 220 -25.77 -24.25 2.55
CA ALA A 220 -26.25 -23.85 3.87
C ALA A 220 -25.09 -23.52 4.84
N ALA A 221 -24.01 -24.30 4.82
CA ALA A 221 -22.83 -24.03 5.62
C ALA A 221 -22.14 -22.72 5.22
N VAL A 222 -22.00 -22.47 3.91
CA VAL A 222 -21.41 -21.23 3.37
C VAL A 222 -22.30 -20.03 3.69
N SER A 223 -23.63 -20.14 3.57
CA SER A 223 -24.57 -19.07 3.95
C SER A 223 -24.43 -18.70 5.41
N LYS A 224 -24.42 -19.71 6.30
CA LYS A 224 -24.25 -19.49 7.74
C LYS A 224 -22.90 -18.85 8.08
N GLN A 225 -21.84 -19.22 7.36
CA GLN A 225 -20.53 -18.59 7.51
C GLN A 225 -20.53 -17.13 7.04
N ALA A 226 -21.19 -16.83 5.92
CA ALA A 226 -21.30 -15.47 5.38
C ALA A 226 -22.13 -14.55 6.30
N GLU A 227 -23.22 -15.06 6.87
CA GLU A 227 -24.03 -14.36 7.88
C GLU A 227 -23.19 -14.07 9.14
N GLY A 228 -22.43 -15.06 9.64
CA GLY A 228 -21.54 -14.89 10.78
C GLY A 228 -20.44 -13.84 10.53
N GLN A 229 -19.85 -13.84 9.34
CA GLN A 229 -18.86 -12.82 8.94
C GLN A 229 -19.48 -11.42 8.83
N SER A 230 -20.69 -11.31 8.31
CA SER A 230 -21.40 -10.03 8.20
C SER A 230 -21.74 -9.45 9.57
N ALA A 231 -22.17 -10.28 10.51
CA ALA A 231 -22.42 -9.85 11.89
C ALA A 231 -21.13 -9.39 12.60
N ALA A 232 -20.02 -10.12 12.42
CA ALA A 232 -18.73 -9.71 12.95
C ALA A 232 -18.25 -8.38 12.35
N PHE A 233 -18.48 -8.17 11.04
CA PHE A 233 -18.15 -6.91 10.38
C PHE A 233 -18.98 -5.73 10.91
N MET A 234 -20.29 -5.91 11.12
CA MET A 234 -21.15 -4.88 11.72
C MET A 234 -20.67 -4.52 13.13
N LYS A 235 -20.34 -5.51 13.96
CA LYS A 235 -19.81 -5.27 15.31
C LYS A 235 -18.49 -4.47 15.29
N LEU A 236 -17.58 -4.81 14.38
CA LEU A 236 -16.33 -4.06 14.21
C LEU A 236 -16.56 -2.62 13.76
N LEU A 237 -17.60 -2.37 12.97
CA LEU A 237 -17.98 -1.04 12.51
C LEU A 237 -18.52 -0.20 13.68
N ASP A 238 -19.32 -0.80 14.55
CA ASP A 238 -19.81 -0.18 15.79
C ASP A 238 -18.65 0.12 16.76
N GLU A 239 -17.76 -0.85 16.99
CA GLU A 239 -16.56 -0.68 17.84
C GLU A 239 -15.66 0.45 17.31
N LYS A 240 -15.46 0.54 16.00
CA LYS A 240 -14.72 1.65 15.37
C LYS A 240 -15.42 3.00 15.63
N SER A 241 -16.74 3.06 15.45
CA SER A 241 -17.50 4.30 15.70
C SER A 241 -17.43 4.75 17.16
N ALA A 242 -17.41 3.81 18.11
CA ALA A 242 -17.24 4.09 19.53
C ALA A 242 -15.82 4.57 19.84
N SER A 243 -14.81 3.93 19.24
CA SER A 243 -13.41 4.35 19.38
C SER A 243 -13.16 5.74 18.79
N ASP A 244 -13.76 6.08 17.65
CA ASP A 244 -13.66 7.41 17.04
C ASP A 244 -14.27 8.48 17.96
N LYS A 245 -15.42 8.19 18.59
CA LYS A 245 -16.02 9.09 19.60
C LYS A 245 -15.11 9.27 20.81
N GLN A 246 -14.49 8.19 21.31
CA GLN A 246 -13.54 8.27 22.41
C GLN A 246 -12.32 9.12 22.04
N LEU A 247 -11.80 8.97 20.83
CA LEU A 247 -10.69 9.77 20.32
C LEU A 247 -11.03 11.25 20.27
N GLU A 248 -12.21 11.62 19.77
CA GLU A 248 -12.66 13.02 19.75
C GLU A 248 -12.82 13.58 21.16
N THR A 249 -13.40 12.82 22.11
CA THR A 249 -13.48 13.27 23.51
C THR A 249 -12.10 13.46 24.15
N ALA A 250 -11.14 12.59 23.85
CA ALA A 250 -9.78 12.70 24.36
C ALA A 250 -9.06 13.95 23.81
N LYS A 251 -9.26 14.27 22.52
CA LYS A 251 -8.73 15.51 21.92
C LYS A 251 -9.32 16.75 22.60
N THR A 252 -10.63 16.80 22.83
CA THR A 252 -11.27 17.93 23.52
C THR A 252 -10.70 18.10 24.94
N GLN A 253 -10.50 17.00 25.67
CA GLN A 253 -9.88 17.04 27.00
C GLN A 253 -8.42 17.52 26.95
N GLU A 254 -7.66 17.12 25.94
CA GLU A 254 -6.28 17.59 25.73
C GLU A 254 -6.22 19.10 25.47
N GLU A 255 -7.13 19.63 24.65
CA GLU A 255 -7.25 21.06 24.40
C GLU A 255 -7.62 21.84 25.68
N GLU A 256 -8.55 21.31 26.48
CA GLU A 256 -8.95 21.93 27.75
C GLU A 256 -7.79 21.92 28.77
N LEU A 257 -7.06 20.80 28.87
CA LEU A 257 -5.87 20.71 29.72
C LEU A 257 -4.79 21.69 29.28
N LYS A 258 -4.60 21.89 27.97
CA LYS A 258 -3.66 22.87 27.44
C LYS A 258 -4.06 24.29 27.85
N ARG A 259 -5.34 24.64 27.71
CA ARG A 259 -5.88 25.94 28.14
C ARG A 259 -5.73 26.17 29.65
N GLN A 260 -6.00 25.15 30.45
CA GLN A 260 -5.79 25.22 31.91
C GLN A 260 -4.32 25.42 32.27
N ARG A 261 -3.39 24.73 31.57
CA ARG A 261 -1.95 24.93 31.77
C ARG A 261 -1.50 26.35 31.43
N GLU A 262 -2.01 26.93 30.35
CA GLU A 262 -1.75 28.32 29.99
C GLU A 262 -2.27 29.29 31.06
N GLN A 263 -3.48 29.08 31.57
CA GLN A 263 -4.03 29.88 32.67
C GLN A 263 -3.20 29.78 33.96
N ILE A 264 -2.77 28.57 34.32
CA ILE A 264 -1.90 28.34 35.48
C ILE A 264 -0.57 29.07 35.30
N ALA A 265 0.02 29.06 34.10
CA ALA A 265 1.26 29.78 33.83
C ALA A 265 1.11 31.30 34.04
N VAL A 266 0.00 31.89 33.56
CA VAL A 266 -0.30 33.31 33.80
C VAL A 266 -0.48 33.62 35.29
N LEU A 267 -1.23 32.79 36.02
CA LEU A 267 -1.42 32.98 37.47
C LEU A 267 -0.11 32.84 38.25
N ILE A 268 0.81 31.98 37.80
CA ILE A 268 2.15 31.86 38.40
C ILE A 268 2.95 33.15 38.21
N GLU A 269 2.92 33.73 37.00
CA GLU A 269 3.58 34.99 36.70
C GLU A 269 3.02 36.15 37.53
N GLU A 270 1.69 36.28 37.61
CA GLU A 270 1.02 37.28 38.46
C GLU A 270 1.39 37.11 39.94
N ARG A 271 1.41 35.86 40.43
CA ARG A 271 1.81 35.54 41.81
C ARG A 271 3.26 35.94 42.08
N ASP A 272 4.17 35.66 41.16
CA ASP A 272 5.59 36.00 41.31
C ASP A 272 5.82 37.52 41.23
N ALA A 273 5.07 38.24 40.37
CA ALA A 273 5.08 39.70 40.33
C ALA A 273 4.57 40.34 41.64
N LEU A 274 3.43 39.86 42.16
CA LEU A 274 2.90 40.28 43.46
C LEU A 274 3.88 40.03 44.60
N LYS A 275 4.55 38.87 44.58
CA LYS A 275 5.56 38.53 45.58
C LYS A 275 6.75 39.48 45.54
N SER A 276 7.23 39.85 44.35
CA SER A 276 8.29 40.86 44.19
C SER A 276 7.83 42.22 44.71
N GLN A 277 6.61 42.63 44.39
CA GLN A 277 6.05 43.90 44.85
C GLN A 277 5.95 43.98 46.39
N ILE A 278 5.55 42.89 47.04
CA ILE A 278 5.53 42.80 48.51
C ILE A 278 6.94 42.95 49.08
N GLN A 279 7.94 42.28 48.49
CA GLN A 279 9.34 42.40 48.93
C GLN A 279 9.87 43.84 48.81
N ASP A 280 9.53 44.53 47.72
CA ASP A 280 9.91 45.93 47.52
C ASP A 280 9.25 46.86 48.56
N TYR A 281 7.96 46.63 48.87
CA TYR A 281 7.27 47.37 49.92
C TYR A 281 7.92 47.13 51.30
N ASP A 282 8.20 45.88 51.66
CA ASP A 282 8.86 45.53 52.93
C ASP A 282 10.24 46.21 53.04
N PHE A 283 11.00 46.25 51.94
CA PHE A 283 12.28 46.94 51.88
C PHE A 283 12.13 48.45 52.12
N MET A 284 11.20 49.12 51.41
CA MET A 284 10.94 50.55 51.59
C MET A 284 10.47 50.89 53.01
N PHE A 285 9.60 50.07 53.61
CA PHE A 285 9.17 50.25 55.00
C PHE A 285 10.35 50.10 55.98
N SER A 286 11.24 49.13 55.76
CA SER A 286 12.44 48.95 56.58
C SER A 286 13.41 50.13 56.48
N GLU A 287 13.56 50.73 55.28
CA GLU A 287 14.41 51.90 55.06
C GLU A 287 13.81 53.16 55.69
N ALA A 288 12.49 53.35 55.57
CA ALA A 288 11.77 54.45 56.21
C ALA A 288 11.88 54.38 57.73
N LYS A 289 11.78 53.19 58.33
CA LYS A 289 11.99 52.99 59.77
C LYS A 289 13.41 53.38 60.20
N LYS A 290 14.44 52.96 59.45
CA LYS A 290 15.84 53.31 59.73
C LYS A 290 16.14 54.81 59.63
N LYS A 291 15.41 55.55 58.80
CA LYS A 291 15.58 57.02 58.68
C LYS A 291 14.88 57.81 59.80
N ALA A 292 13.97 57.17 60.54
CA ALA A 292 13.21 57.81 61.61
C ALA A 292 13.82 57.58 63.02
N GLU A 293 14.78 56.66 63.13
CA GLU A 293 15.61 56.42 64.32
C GLU A 293 16.92 57.22 64.25
#